data_AF-A0A353F160-F1
#
_entry.id   AF-A0A353F160-F1
#
_cell.length_a   1.000
_cell.length_b   1.000
_cell.length_c   1.000
_cell.angle_alpha   90.00
_cell.angle_beta   90.00
_cell.angle_gamma   90.00
#
_symmetry.space_group_name_H-M   'P 1'
#
loop_
_entity.id
_entity.type
_entity.pdbx_description
1 polymer ?
#
loop_
_entity_poly.entity_id
_entity_poly.type
_entity_poly.pdbx_seq_one_letter_code
_entity_poly.pdbx_strand_id
1 'polypeptide(L)' 'RFPAKLLKRLSVADGDAAAIRQAGIDHAIEQCQELIEQNVSGLHLYTLNKSSATREIANALTF' A
#
# COMPACT_ATOMS: atom_id res chain seq x y z
N ARG A 1 5.11 7.66 -13.52
CA ARG A 1 6.27 8.03 -12.66
C ARG A 1 5.92 7.70 -11.22
N PHE A 2 6.83 7.13 -10.43
CA PHE A 2 6.57 6.78 -9.03
C PHE A 2 6.99 7.91 -8.05
N PRO A 3 6.31 8.07 -6.90
CA PRO A 3 6.71 9.03 -5.87
C PRO A 3 8.10 8.72 -5.29
N ALA A 4 8.88 9.76 -4.99
CA ALA A 4 10.23 9.62 -4.46
C ALA A 4 10.27 8.87 -3.11
N LYS A 5 9.27 9.10 -2.23
CA LYS A 5 9.14 8.40 -0.94
C LYS A 5 9.02 6.88 -1.13
N LEU A 6 8.18 6.44 -2.07
CA LEU A 6 8.01 5.03 -2.40
C LEU A 6 9.30 4.43 -2.97
N LEU A 7 9.92 5.10 -3.95
CA LEU A 7 11.18 4.62 -4.54
C LEU A 7 12.28 4.46 -3.49
N LYS A 8 12.38 5.40 -2.54
CA LYS A 8 13.33 5.30 -1.43
C LYS A 8 13.05 4.08 -0.55
N ARG A 9 11.79 3.83 -0.17
CA ARG A 9 11.42 2.65 0.65
C ARG A 9 11.75 1.34 -0.06
N LEU A 10 11.44 1.25 -1.35
CA LEU A 10 11.73 0.06 -2.16
C LEU A 10 13.24 -0.15 -2.34
N SER A 11 14.01 0.93 -2.50
CA SER A 11 15.48 0.84 -2.59
C SER A 11 16.12 0.35 -1.30
N VAL A 12 15.57 0.70 -0.13
CA VAL A 12 16.08 0.24 1.19
C VAL A 12 15.85 -1.25 1.40
N ALA A 13 14.81 -1.81 0.78
CA ALA A 13 14.53 -3.24 0.86
C ALA A 13 15.56 -4.11 0.10
N ASP A 14 16.42 -3.51 -0.73
CA ASP A 14 17.60 -4.12 -1.36
C ASP A 14 17.36 -5.51 -2.01
N GLY A 15 16.22 -5.67 -2.67
CA GLY A 15 15.86 -6.92 -3.36
C GLY A 15 15.26 -8.01 -2.46
N ASP A 16 15.16 -7.81 -1.15
CA ASP A 16 14.42 -8.70 -0.26
C ASP A 16 12.91 -8.63 -0.59
N ALA A 17 12.38 -9.75 -1.09
CA ALA A 17 10.99 -9.85 -1.50
C ALA A 17 9.99 -9.58 -0.36
N ALA A 18 10.32 -9.98 0.87
CA ALA A 18 9.46 -9.74 2.03
C ALA A 18 9.47 -8.26 2.41
N ALA A 19 10.65 -7.64 2.42
CA ALA A 19 10.79 -6.20 2.71
C ALA A 19 10.13 -5.33 1.61
N ILE A 20 10.28 -5.70 0.34
CA ILE A 20 9.60 -5.04 -0.79
C ILE A 20 8.07 -5.15 -0.63
N ARG A 21 7.57 -6.34 -0.29
CA ARG A 21 6.13 -6.56 -0.06
C ARG A 21 5.64 -5.65 1.07
N GLN A 22 6.34 -5.61 2.20
CA GLN A 22 5.94 -4.78 3.34
C GLN A 22 5.96 -3.30 2.99
N ALA A 23 7.02 -2.82 2.32
CA ALA A 23 7.12 -1.43 1.89
C ALA A 23 5.97 -1.00 0.96
N GLY A 24 5.52 -1.90 0.07
CA GLY A 24 4.36 -1.67 -0.79
C GLY A 24 3.04 -1.61 -0.01
N ILE A 25 2.85 -2.50 0.97
CA ILE A 25 1.66 -2.54 1.83
C ILE A 25 1.55 -1.28 2.67
N ASP A 26 2.62 -0.91 3.36
CA ASP A 26 2.63 0.30 4.18
C ASP A 26 2.32 1.55 3.34
N HIS A 27 2.88 1.63 2.14
CA HIS A 27 2.61 2.74 1.23
C HIS A 27 1.15 2.78 0.78
N ALA A 28 0.56 1.62 0.48
CA ALA A 28 -0.84 1.52 0.09
C ALA A 28 -1.78 1.87 1.26
N ILE A 29 -1.45 1.48 2.49
CA ILE A 29 -2.20 1.86 3.70
C ILE A 29 -2.19 3.38 3.88
N GLU A 30 -1.01 4.00 3.86
CA GLU A 30 -0.86 5.46 3.96
C GLU A 30 -1.71 6.18 2.89
N GLN A 31 -1.59 5.76 1.62
CA GLN A 31 -2.34 6.36 0.53
C GLN A 31 -3.86 6.18 0.69
N CYS A 32 -4.32 4.99 1.08
CA CYS A 32 -5.73 4.71 1.24
C CYS A 32 -6.33 5.49 2.42
N GLN A 33 -5.61 5.61 3.54
CA GLN A 33 -6.05 6.37 4.71
C GLN A 33 -6.17 7.86 4.38
N GLU A 34 -5.20 8.44 3.68
CA GLU A 34 -5.27 9.84 3.22
C GLU A 34 -6.49 10.10 2.32
N LEU A 35 -6.85 9.14 1.45
CA LEU A 35 -8.06 9.25 0.62
C LEU A 35 -9.35 9.16 1.44
N ILE A 36 -9.41 8.25 2.42
CA ILE A 36 -10.55 8.12 3.33
C ILE A 36 -10.75 9.42 4.12
N GLU A 37 -9.67 10.01 4.65
CA GLU A 37 -9.71 11.30 5.36
C GLU A 37 -10.22 12.45 4.47
N GLN A 38 -10.06 12.33 3.15
CA GLN A 38 -10.62 13.24 2.14
C GLN A 38 -12.07 12.93 1.76
N ASN A 39 -12.74 12.01 2.45
CA ASN A 39 -14.15 11.63 2.26
C ASN A 39 -14.46 11.11 0.84
N VAL A 40 -13.58 10.29 0.26
CA VAL A 40 -13.87 9.60 -1.00
C VAL A 40 -15.03 8.61 -0.84
N SER A 41 -15.77 8.35 -1.91
CA SER A 41 -16.93 7.44 -1.86
C SER A 41 -16.57 5.96 -1.69
N GLY A 42 -15.30 5.58 -1.89
CA GLY A 42 -14.82 4.22 -1.72
C GLY A 42 -13.46 3.96 -2.35
N LEU A 43 -12.93 2.77 -2.12
CA LEU A 43 -11.64 2.31 -2.64
C LEU A 43 -11.82 1.02 -3.44
N HIS A 44 -11.13 0.90 -4.57
CA HIS A 44 -11.07 -0.31 -5.37
C HIS A 44 -9.63 -0.81 -5.46
N LEU A 45 -9.36 -2.04 -5.01
CA LEU A 45 -8.01 -2.59 -4.93
C LEU A 45 -7.75 -3.59 -6.07
N TYR A 46 -6.72 -3.31 -6.87
CA TYR A 46 -6.24 -4.25 -7.89
C TYR A 46 -5.40 -5.36 -7.25
N THR A 47 -6.00 -6.53 -7.09
CA THR A 47 -5.40 -7.64 -6.32
C THR A 47 -4.39 -8.48 -7.10
N LEU A 48 -4.40 -8.39 -8.44
CA LEU A 48 -3.57 -9.22 -9.31
C LEU A 48 -3.69 -10.73 -8.98
N ASN A 49 -4.92 -11.20 -8.73
CA ASN A 49 -5.26 -12.57 -8.31
C ASN A 49 -4.59 -13.02 -6.99
N LYS A 50 -4.16 -12.07 -6.14
CA LYS A 50 -3.54 -12.33 -4.83
C LYS A 50 -4.29 -11.56 -3.74
N SER A 51 -4.78 -12.26 -2.72
CA SER A 51 -5.60 -11.64 -1.67
C SER A 51 -4.82 -11.20 -0.43
N SER A 52 -3.63 -11.75 -0.16
CA SER A 52 -2.94 -11.56 1.12
C SER A 52 -2.61 -10.09 1.43
N ALA A 53 -1.96 -9.38 0.49
CA ALA A 53 -1.64 -7.97 0.65
C ALA A 53 -2.90 -7.10 0.74
N THR A 54 -3.89 -7.35 -0.12
CA THR A 54 -5.16 -6.62 -0.15
C THR A 54 -5.93 -6.74 1.17
N ARG A 55 -5.96 -7.94 1.77
CA ARG A 55 -6.60 -8.17 3.07
C ARG A 55 -5.87 -7.45 4.20
N GLU A 56 -4.55 -7.46 4.18
CA GLU A 56 -3.72 -6.75 5.16
C GLU A 56 -3.97 -5.25 5.11
N ILE A 57 -4.01 -4.68 3.90
CA ILE A 57 -4.36 -3.26 3.70
C ILE A 57 -5.77 -2.99 4.22
N ALA A 58 -6.78 -3.74 3.77
CA ALA A 58 -8.18 -3.49 4.14
C ALA A 58 -8.42 -3.59 5.66
N ASN A 59 -7.75 -4.50 6.35
CA ASN A 59 -7.88 -4.65 7.81
C ASN A 59 -7.19 -3.52 8.60
N ALA A 60 -6.23 -2.82 7.99
CA ALA A 60 -5.50 -1.73 8.63
C ALA A 60 -6.20 -0.36 8.49
N LEU A 61 -7.18 -0.24 7.59
CA LEU A 61 -7.88 1.02 7.32
C LEU A 61 -8.99 1.28 8.33
N THR A 62 -9.15 2.56 8.69
CA THR A 62 -10.27 3.05 9.52
C THR A 62 -11.11 4.02 8.71
N PHE A 63 -12.43 3.81 8.70
CA PHE A 63 -13.43 4.63 8.01
C PHE A 63 -13.96 5.76 8.90
#